data_AF-A0A538RR15-F1
#
_entry.id   AF-A0A538RR15-F1
#
_cell.length_a   1.000
_cell.length_b   1.000
_cell.length_c   1.000
_cell.angle_alpha   90.00
_cell.angle_beta   90.00
_cell.angle_gamma   90.00
#
_symmetry.space_group_name_H-M   'P 1'
#
loop_
_entity.id
_entity.type
_entity.pdbx_description
1 polymer ?
#
loop_
_entity_poly.entity_id
_entity_poly.type
_entity_poly.pdbx_seq_one_letter_code
_entity_poly.pdbx_strand_id
1 'polypeptide(L)'
;NRLPGNLNISFAYVEGESLLMGMKDIALSSGSACTSATLEPSYVLRALGVGTDLAHSSIRFGLGRFNTDDEIDYAVKKVVEVVTKLREMSPLYEMAKEGVDLKSVQWAAH
;
A
#
# COMPACT_ATOMS: atom_id res chain seq x y z
N ASN A 1 21.15 -6.57 -6.21
CA ASN A 1 21.25 -5.11 -6.43
C ASN A 1 19.86 -4.53 -6.60
N ARG A 2 19.50 -3.52 -5.79
CA ARG A 2 18.26 -2.72 -5.94
C ARG A 2 18.62 -1.34 -6.47
N LEU A 3 17.68 -0.67 -7.13
CA LEU A 3 17.86 0.72 -7.56
C LEU A 3 17.88 1.64 -6.31
N PRO A 4 18.94 2.44 -6.10
CA PRO A 4 18.98 3.39 -4.99
C PRO A 4 17.81 4.38 -5.06
N GLY A 5 17.27 4.72 -3.88
CA GLY A 5 16.13 5.63 -3.78
C GLY A 5 14.80 5.08 -4.29
N ASN A 6 14.73 3.77 -4.60
CA ASN A 6 13.48 3.12 -4.99
C ASN A 6 13.04 2.11 -3.92
N LEU A 7 11.91 2.38 -3.29
CA LEU A 7 11.29 1.50 -2.30
C LEU A 7 9.83 1.26 -2.66
N ASN A 8 9.46 0.00 -2.90
CA ASN A 8 8.08 -0.41 -3.09
C ASN A 8 7.65 -1.29 -1.90
N ILE A 9 6.55 -0.91 -1.24
CA ILE A 9 5.99 -1.60 -0.08
C ILE A 9 4.49 -1.79 -0.29
N SER A 10 4.02 -3.02 -0.06
CA SER A 10 2.59 -3.33 0.04
C SER A 10 2.16 -3.37 1.50
N PHE A 11 1.01 -2.76 1.80
CA PHE A 11 0.44 -2.76 3.13
C PHE A 11 -0.76 -3.72 3.17
N ALA A 12 -0.61 -4.87 3.83
CA ALA A 12 -1.72 -5.78 4.01
C ALA A 12 -2.84 -5.13 4.85
N TYR A 13 -4.08 -5.52 4.52
CA TYR A 13 -5.32 -5.17 5.23
C TYR A 13 -5.73 -3.70 5.16
N VAL A 14 -5.19 -2.94 4.21
CA VAL A 14 -5.58 -1.56 3.95
C VAL A 14 -5.94 -1.39 2.47
N GLU A 15 -6.86 -0.48 2.21
CA GLU A 15 -7.33 -0.15 0.87
C GLU A 15 -6.42 0.96 0.27
N GLY A 16 -6.03 0.82 -1.00
CA GLY A 16 -4.98 1.60 -1.62
C GLY A 16 -5.34 3.06 -1.88
N GLU A 17 -6.57 3.35 -2.30
CA GLU A 17 -7.06 4.72 -2.52
C GLU A 17 -7.11 5.49 -1.21
N SER A 18 -7.66 4.87 -0.17
CA SER A 18 -7.70 5.43 1.19
C SER A 18 -6.31 5.76 1.72
N LEU A 19 -5.33 4.91 1.42
CA LEU A 19 -3.94 5.12 1.81
C LEU A 19 -3.34 6.35 1.08
N LEU A 20 -3.57 6.47 -0.23
CA LEU A 20 -3.15 7.65 -1.01
C LEU A 20 -3.82 8.94 -0.50
N MET A 21 -5.13 8.90 -0.22
CA MET A 21 -5.87 10.04 0.33
C MET A 21 -5.33 10.47 1.70
N GLY A 22 -4.90 9.53 2.53
CA GLY A 22 -4.29 9.79 3.83
C GLY A 22 -2.90 10.45 3.76
N MET A 23 -2.22 10.35 2.62
CA MET A 23 -0.86 10.86 2.40
C MET A 23 -0.79 11.94 1.30
N LYS A 24 -1.88 12.67 1.08
CA LYS A 24 -2.04 13.65 0.00
C LYS A 24 -1.00 14.78 -0.02
N ASP A 25 -0.32 15.00 1.10
CA ASP A 25 0.72 16.00 1.31
C ASP A 25 2.13 15.47 1.00
N ILE A 26 2.26 14.19 0.63
CA ILE A 26 3.50 13.54 0.21
C ILE A 26 3.35 13.12 -1.25
N ALA A 27 4.29 13.52 -2.10
CA ALA A 27 4.30 13.11 -3.50
C ALA A 27 4.70 11.63 -3.62
N LEU A 28 3.71 10.75 -3.85
CA LEU A 28 3.86 9.30 -3.90
C LEU A 28 3.24 8.73 -5.18
N SER A 29 3.55 7.46 -5.48
CA SER A 29 2.88 6.70 -6.54
C SER A 29 2.37 5.38 -6.01
N SER A 30 1.16 4.98 -6.38
CA SER A 30 0.68 3.61 -6.15
C SER A 30 1.24 2.64 -7.18
N GLY A 31 1.22 1.35 -6.85
CA GLY A 31 1.60 0.27 -7.76
C GLY A 31 0.65 0.13 -8.95
N SER A 32 -0.59 0.61 -8.85
CA SER A 32 -1.52 0.74 -9.98
C SER A 32 -0.97 1.74 -11.00
N ALA A 33 -1.05 1.38 -12.28
CA ALA A 33 -0.62 2.27 -13.36
C ALA A 33 -1.38 3.60 -13.24
N CYS A 34 -0.68 4.70 -12.97
CA CYS A 34 -1.24 5.99 -12.56
C CYS A 34 -2.12 6.71 -13.62
N THR A 35 -2.68 6.06 -14.64
CA THR A 35 -3.51 6.71 -15.68
C THR A 35 -4.50 5.75 -16.37
N SER A 36 -5.14 4.83 -15.66
CA SER A 36 -6.26 4.06 -16.21
C SER A 36 -7.53 4.42 -15.46
N ALA A 37 -8.61 4.73 -16.18
CA ALA A 37 -9.96 4.90 -15.60
C ALA A 37 -10.48 3.62 -14.91
N THR A 38 -9.75 2.51 -15.04
CA THR A 38 -9.97 1.24 -14.39
C THR A 38 -8.96 1.00 -13.28
N LEU A 39 -9.47 0.62 -12.12
CA LEU A 39 -8.74 0.28 -10.90
C LEU A 39 -8.02 -1.07 -11.04
N GLU A 40 -7.09 -1.18 -11.99
CA GLU A 40 -6.37 -2.43 -12.24
C GLU A 40 -5.06 -2.49 -11.41
N PRO A 41 -4.75 -3.63 -10.78
CA PRO A 41 -3.51 -3.80 -10.03
C PRO A 41 -2.29 -3.77 -10.95
N SER A 42 -1.13 -3.49 -10.37
CA SER A 42 0.13 -3.46 -11.11
C SER A 42 0.39 -4.76 -11.88
N TYR A 43 0.51 -4.69 -13.21
CA TYR A 43 0.91 -5.86 -14.01
C TYR A 43 2.32 -6.35 -13.63
N VAL A 44 3.19 -5.45 -13.16
CA VAL A 44 4.55 -5.78 -12.69
C VAL A 44 4.47 -6.57 -11.39
N LEU A 45 3.70 -6.10 -10.40
CA LEU A 45 3.57 -6.83 -9.13
C LEU A 45 2.88 -8.18 -9.34
N ARG A 46 1.89 -8.24 -10.23
CA ARG A 46 1.26 -9.51 -10.64
C ARG A 46 2.28 -10.48 -11.25
N ALA A 47 3.14 -10.00 -12.15
CA ALA A 47 4.21 -10.82 -12.75
C ALA A 47 5.24 -11.29 -11.70
N LEU A 48 5.41 -10.54 -10.61
CA LEU A 48 6.24 -10.94 -9.46
C LEU A 48 5.53 -11.89 -8.49
N GLY A 49 4.28 -12.29 -8.77
CA GLY A 49 3.51 -13.20 -7.92
C GLY A 49 2.91 -12.54 -6.68
N VAL A 50 2.86 -11.21 -6.63
CA VAL A 50 2.15 -10.49 -5.57
C VAL A 50 0.64 -10.67 -5.77
N GLY A 51 -0.06 -11.09 -4.71
CA GLY A 51 -1.51 -11.24 -4.74
C GLY A 51 -2.22 -9.93 -5.05
N THR A 52 -3.35 -10.00 -5.75
CA THR A 52 -4.13 -8.85 -6.22
C THR A 52 -4.37 -7.82 -5.12
N ASP A 53 -4.81 -8.26 -3.94
CA ASP A 53 -5.12 -7.38 -2.79
C ASP A 53 -3.89 -6.60 -2.30
N LEU A 54 -2.71 -7.25 -2.31
CA LEU A 54 -1.44 -6.62 -1.96
C LEU A 54 -0.92 -5.70 -3.06
N ALA A 55 -1.26 -5.98 -4.32
CA ALA A 55 -0.88 -5.13 -5.43
C ALA A 55 -1.67 -3.80 -5.43
N HIS A 56 -2.91 -3.79 -4.95
CA HIS A 56 -3.71 -2.57 -4.78
C HIS A 56 -3.23 -1.68 -3.64
N SER A 57 -2.68 -2.27 -2.58
CA SER A 57 -2.15 -1.58 -1.41
C SER A 57 -0.64 -1.31 -1.49
N SER A 58 -0.07 -1.34 -2.70
CA SER A 58 1.34 -1.07 -2.97
C SER A 58 1.60 0.42 -3.19
N ILE A 59 2.60 0.94 -2.49
CA ILE A 59 3.13 2.30 -2.68
C ILE A 59 4.61 2.23 -3.04
N ARG A 60 4.99 3.06 -4.01
CA ARG A 60 6.37 3.29 -4.40
C ARG A 60 6.82 4.67 -3.92
N PHE A 61 7.81 4.66 -3.04
CA PHE A 61 8.54 5.81 -2.55
C PHE A 61 9.78 6.01 -3.43
N GLY A 62 9.94 7.24 -3.92
CA GLY A 62 11.10 7.70 -4.67
C GLY A 62 11.87 8.70 -3.82
N LEU A 63 13.16 8.46 -3.60
CA LEU A 63 14.07 9.41 -2.95
C LEU A 63 15.06 9.95 -3.96
N GLY A 64 15.22 11.27 -3.97
CA GLY A 64 16.12 12.01 -4.85
C GLY A 64 17.13 12.86 -4.09
N ARG A 65 17.98 13.58 -4.84
CA ARG A 65 19.04 14.44 -4.31
C ARG A 65 18.56 15.50 -3.31
N PHE A 66 17.31 15.94 -3.45
CA PHE A 66 16.77 17.07 -2.70
C PHE A 66 15.95 16.67 -1.49
N ASN A 67 15.77 15.37 -1.24
CA ASN A 67 15.09 14.94 -0.02
C ASN A 67 15.99 15.13 1.20
N THR A 68 15.36 15.49 2.32
CA THR A 68 16.04 15.63 3.61
C THR A 68 15.63 14.53 4.58
N ASP A 69 16.46 14.30 5.60
CA ASP A 69 16.13 13.32 6.65
C ASP A 69 14.83 13.70 7.39
N ASP A 70 14.57 15.00 7.58
CA ASP A 70 13.32 15.49 8.20
C ASP A 70 12.08 15.18 7.35
N GLU A 71 12.17 15.30 6.02
CA GLU A 71 11.08 14.92 5.11
C GLU A 71 10.83 13.40 5.15
N ILE A 72 11.90 12.61 5.25
CA ILE A 72 11.81 11.16 5.37
C ILE A 72 11.15 10.78 6.69
N ASP A 73 11.57 11.38 7.80
CA ASP A 73 10.98 11.15 9.12
C ASP A 73 9.51 11.55 9.17
N TYR A 74 9.16 12.65 8.53
CA TYR A 74 7.77 13.07 8.37
C TYR A 74 6.96 12.02 7.59
N ALA A 75 7.47 11.59 6.44
CA ALA A 75 6.81 10.61 5.60
C ALA A 75 6.60 9.27 6.33
N VAL A 76 7.61 8.80 7.08
CA VAL A 76 7.52 7.58 7.89
C VAL A 76 6.42 7.72 8.95
N LYS A 77 6.42 8.82 9.72
CA LYS A 77 5.38 9.07 10.74
C LYS A 77 3.99 9.08 10.12
N LYS A 78 3.83 9.74 8.96
CA LYS A 78 2.55 9.82 8.26
C LYS A 78 2.07 8.46 7.76
N VAL A 79 2.96 7.67 7.16
CA VAL A 79 2.65 6.29 6.73
C VAL A 79 2.16 5.45 7.91
N VAL A 80 2.86 5.51 9.05
CA VAL A 80 2.48 4.76 10.25
C VAL A 80 1.10 5.18 10.76
N GLU A 81 0.85 6.49 10.85
CA GLU A 81 -0.44 7.05 11.28
C GLU A 81 -1.59 6.54 10.38
N VAL A 82 -1.45 6.70 9.07
CA VAL A 82 -2.48 6.35 8.08
C VAL A 82 -2.73 4.85 8.04
N VAL A 83 -1.68 4.03 7.98
CA VAL A 83 -1.81 2.56 7.95
C VAL A 83 -2.49 2.04 9.21
N THR A 84 -2.12 2.57 10.39
CA THR A 84 -2.70 2.16 11.66
C THR A 84 -4.18 2.48 11.70
N LYS A 85 -4.56 3.72 11.36
CA LYS A 85 -5.96 4.15 11.32
C LYS A 85 -6.81 3.32 10.36
N LEU A 86 -6.30 3.02 9.15
CA LEU A 86 -7.02 2.20 8.19
C LEU A 86 -7.19 0.77 8.66
N ARG A 87 -6.20 0.22 9.36
CA ARG A 87 -6.26 -1.12 9.96
C ARG A 87 -7.28 -1.22 11.09
N GLU A 88 -7.42 -0.20 11.92
CA GLU A 88 -8.45 -0.15 12.97
C GLU A 88 -9.88 -0.23 12.42
N MET A 89 -10.09 0.20 11.17
CA MET A 89 -11.38 0.14 10.48
C MET A 89 -11.53 -1.09 9.58
N SER A 90 -10.49 -1.92 9.47
CA SER A 90 -10.43 -3.03 8.52
C SER A 90 -10.93 -4.33 9.16
N PRO A 91 -12.07 -4.89 8.70
CA PRO A 91 -12.56 -6.17 9.23
C PRO A 91 -11.57 -7.32 8.93
N LEU A 92 -10.83 -7.23 7.81
CA LEU A 92 -9.79 -8.20 7.47
C LEU A 92 -8.64 -8.20 8.47
N TYR A 93 -8.28 -7.02 9.00
CA TYR A 93 -7.22 -6.90 9.99
C TYR A 93 -7.64 -7.47 11.35
N GLU A 94 -8.88 -7.25 11.78
CA GLU A 94 -9.40 -7.85 13.01
C GLU A 94 -9.47 -9.37 12.91
N MET A 95 -9.99 -9.92 11.81
CA MET A 95 -9.98 -11.37 11.57
C MET A 95 -8.55 -11.95 11.59
N ALA A 96 -7.59 -11.25 10.99
CA ALA A 96 -6.19 -11.67 11.02
C ALA A 96 -5.59 -11.65 12.44
N LYS A 97 -5.95 -10.66 13.27
CA LYS A 97 -5.54 -10.58 14.69
C LYS A 97 -6.15 -11.70 15.53
N GLU A 98 -7.35 -12.15 15.20
CA GLU A 98 -8.01 -13.31 15.81
C GLU A 98 -7.44 -14.65 15.32
N GLY A 99 -6.48 -14.63 14.38
CA GLY A 99 -5.81 -15.83 13.86
C GLY A 99 -6.58 -16.53 12.74
N VAL A 100 -7.58 -15.88 12.15
CA VAL A 100 -8.34 -16.43 11.02
C VAL A 100 -7.46 -16.44 9.77
N ASP A 101 -7.35 -17.60 9.11
CA ASP A 101 -6.75 -17.68 7.79
C ASP A 101 -7.74 -17.13 6.75
N LEU A 102 -7.50 -15.91 6.27
CA LEU A 102 -8.34 -15.24 5.28
C LEU A 102 -8.41 -15.99 3.94
N LYS A 103 -7.47 -16.90 3.64
CA LYS A 103 -7.53 -17.76 2.45
C LYS A 103 -8.56 -18.87 2.59
N SER A 104 -8.95 -19.19 3.83
CA SER A 104 -9.95 -20.22 4.14
C SER A 104 -11.37 -19.66 4.22
N VAL A 105 -11.52 -18.33 4.25
CA VAL A 105 -12.82 -17.67 4.30
C VAL A 105 -13.47 -17.71 2.92
N GLN A 106 -14.70 -18.24 2.84
CA GLN A 106 -15.50 -18.17 1.62
C GLN A 106 -16.10 -16.77 1.49
N TRP A 107 -15.52 -15.97 0.60
CA TRP A 107 -16.03 -14.66 0.26
C TRP A 107 -17.23 -14.79 -0.68
N ALA A 108 -18.32 -14.07 -0.40
CA ALA A 108 -19.38 -13.89 -1.38
C ALA A 108 -18.83 -13.06 -2.53
N ALA A 109 -18.75 -13.64 -3.73
CA ALA A 109 -18.32 -12.91 -4.92
C ALA A 109 -19.35 -11.82 -5.26
N HIS A 110 -18.89 -10.58 -5.38
CA HIS A 110 -19.62 -9.48 -6.02
C HIS A 110 -19.16 -9.33 -7.47
#